data_AF-A0AAD7FSE7-F1
#
_entry.id   AF-A0AAD7FSE7-F1
#
_cell.length_a   1.000
_cell.length_b   1.000
_cell.length_c   1.000
_cell.angle_alpha   90.00
_cell.angle_beta   90.00
_cell.angle_gamma   90.00
#
_symmetry.space_group_name_H-M   'P 1'
#
loop_
_entity.id
_entity.type
_entity.pdbx_description
1 polymer ?
#
loop_
_entity_poly.entity_id
_entity_poly.type
_entity_poly.pdbx_seq_one_letter_code
_entity_poly.pdbx_strand_id
1 'polypeptide(L)'
;RGGKVKHIGISEASAATLRRGHAVHPIAAYQVEYSPFTLDIEDPKIGLLTTARELGIKIIAYSPLGRGLLTGQYKSPDDFDADDFRRAIPRYSAENFPNILKIVDGLRTIGVKYNATPGQVALAWVLAQGEDVIPIPGTKKIKYLEENLGAGAITLSPEDVEAVRGMAKKADAVQGERYPAGMGDMSFADTPELA
;
A
#
# COMPACT_ATOMS: atom_id res chain seq x y z
N ARG A 1 29.67 11.10 12.26
CA ARG A 1 28.42 10.46 12.78
C ARG A 1 28.39 10.62 14.30
N GLY A 2 27.22 10.89 14.91
CA GLY A 2 27.07 11.12 16.35
C GLY A 2 26.27 10.05 17.12
N GLY A 3 26.01 8.89 16.51
CA GLY A 3 25.35 7.75 17.18
C GLY A 3 23.85 7.90 17.50
N LYS A 4 23.20 9.00 17.10
CA LYS A 4 21.79 9.28 17.45
C LYS A 4 20.76 8.40 16.73
N VAL A 5 21.09 7.90 15.53
CA VAL A 5 20.21 7.05 14.72
C VAL A 5 21.00 5.87 14.16
N LYS A 6 20.36 4.69 14.09
CA LYS A 6 20.96 3.47 13.51
C LYS A 6 20.79 3.41 11.99
N HIS A 7 19.63 3.83 11.48
CA HIS A 7 19.26 3.74 10.06
C HIS A 7 18.53 5.01 9.62
N ILE A 8 18.55 5.26 8.30
CA ILE A 8 17.82 6.35 7.65
C ILE A 8 16.77 5.72 6.73
N GLY A 9 15.56 6.26 6.77
CA GLY A 9 14.51 5.97 5.80
C GLY A 9 14.04 7.24 5.11
N ILE A 10 13.46 7.07 3.93
CA ILE A 10 12.85 8.15 3.14
C ILE A 10 11.41 7.74 2.86
N SER A 11 10.48 8.70 2.75
CA SER A 11 9.08 8.41 2.41
C SER A 11 8.65 9.27 1.23
N GLU A 12 7.83 8.70 0.34
CA GLU A 12 7.15 9.39 -0.76
C GLU A 12 8.08 10.20 -1.69
N ALA A 13 9.39 9.94 -1.69
CA ALA A 13 10.33 10.58 -2.61
C ALA A 13 10.32 9.90 -3.99
N SER A 14 10.74 10.62 -5.03
CA SER A 14 10.94 10.07 -6.37
C SER A 14 12.04 8.98 -6.38
N ALA A 15 12.06 8.15 -7.42
CA ALA A 15 13.15 7.20 -7.63
C ALA A 15 14.52 7.89 -7.76
N ALA A 16 14.57 9.07 -8.41
CA ALA A 16 15.79 9.86 -8.55
C ALA A 16 16.30 10.36 -7.20
N THR A 17 15.40 10.90 -6.37
CA THR A 17 15.72 11.32 -4.99
C THR A 17 16.21 10.16 -4.16
N LEU A 18 15.59 8.98 -4.28
CA LEU A 18 16.01 7.80 -3.54
C LEU A 18 17.45 7.40 -3.90
N ARG A 19 17.83 7.45 -5.19
CA ARG A 19 19.21 7.20 -5.65
C ARG A 19 20.18 8.25 -5.12
N ARG A 20 19.86 9.55 -5.24
CA ARG A 20 20.71 10.64 -4.73
C ARG A 20 20.93 10.53 -3.22
N GLY A 21 19.87 10.29 -2.46
CA GLY A 21 19.95 10.08 -1.02
C GLY A 21 20.83 8.89 -0.66
N HIS A 22 20.66 7.76 -1.36
CA HIS A 22 21.45 6.55 -1.14
C HIS A 22 22.93 6.70 -1.50
N ALA A 23 23.25 7.52 -2.52
CA ALA A 23 24.63 7.83 -2.89
C ALA A 23 25.39 8.61 -1.81
N VAL A 24 24.70 9.46 -1.03
CA VAL A 24 25.29 10.21 0.09
C VAL A 24 25.44 9.31 1.34
N HIS A 25 24.41 8.54 1.66
CA HIS A 25 24.42 7.61 2.79
C HIS A 25 23.42 6.47 2.57
N PRO A 26 23.74 5.23 2.97
CA PRO A 26 22.80 4.11 2.80
C PRO A 26 21.44 4.41 3.41
N ILE A 27 20.41 4.36 2.56
CA ILE A 27 19.01 4.38 2.95
C ILE A 27 18.59 2.95 3.20
N ALA A 28 18.00 2.66 4.37
CA ALA A 28 17.61 1.31 4.74
C ALA A 28 16.16 0.99 4.34
N ALA A 29 15.30 2.01 4.31
CA ALA A 29 13.87 1.84 4.12
C ALA A 29 13.26 2.96 3.27
N TYR A 30 12.32 2.61 2.42
CA TYR A 30 11.49 3.53 1.64
C TYR A 30 10.02 3.29 1.98
N GLN A 31 9.36 4.29 2.58
CA GLN A 31 7.96 4.19 2.99
C GLN A 31 7.00 4.81 1.97
N VAL A 32 6.03 4.02 1.52
CA VAL A 32 5.11 4.36 0.42
C VAL A 32 3.79 3.59 0.52
N GLU A 33 2.71 4.11 -0.07
CA GLU A 33 1.43 3.38 -0.12
C GLU A 33 1.55 2.22 -1.09
N TYR A 34 1.19 1.02 -0.63
CA TYR A 34 1.22 -0.17 -1.45
C TYR A 34 0.21 -1.19 -0.95
N SER A 35 -0.69 -1.63 -1.83
CA SER A 35 -1.73 -2.60 -1.54
C SER A 35 -2.31 -3.13 -2.86
N PRO A 36 -3.17 -4.16 -2.85
CA PRO A 36 -3.95 -4.51 -4.04
C PRO A 36 -4.74 -3.33 -4.64
N PHE A 37 -5.07 -2.31 -3.85
CA PHE A 37 -5.77 -1.13 -4.33
C PHE A 37 -4.83 -0.06 -4.94
N THR A 38 -3.52 -0.12 -4.65
CA THR A 38 -2.56 0.92 -5.05
C THR A 38 -1.25 0.26 -5.44
N LEU A 39 -1.04 0.14 -6.76
CA LEU A 39 0.10 -0.54 -7.39
C LEU A 39 1.11 0.42 -8.02
N ASP A 40 0.98 1.73 -7.77
CA ASP A 40 1.73 2.81 -8.45
C ASP A 40 3.25 2.53 -8.49
N ILE A 41 3.82 2.05 -7.37
CA ILE A 41 5.28 1.83 -7.24
C ILE A 41 5.85 0.75 -8.17
N GLU A 42 4.98 -0.10 -8.72
CA GLU A 42 5.34 -1.15 -9.67
C GLU A 42 5.40 -0.64 -11.11
N ASP A 43 4.82 0.52 -11.42
CA ASP A 43 4.86 1.09 -12.77
C ASP A 43 6.30 1.41 -13.16
N PRO A 44 6.83 0.86 -14.27
CA PRO A 44 8.17 1.18 -14.76
C PRO A 44 8.44 2.67 -14.97
N LYS A 45 7.40 3.48 -15.21
CA LYS A 45 7.51 4.95 -15.33
C LYS A 45 7.79 5.62 -13.98
N ILE A 46 7.27 5.06 -12.89
CA ILE A 46 7.53 5.52 -11.52
C ILE A 46 8.85 4.94 -11.02
N GLY A 47 9.11 3.65 -11.32
CA GLY A 47 10.41 3.00 -11.14
C GLY A 47 10.85 2.78 -9.68
N LEU A 48 9.94 2.97 -8.71
CA LEU A 48 10.28 2.95 -7.29
C LEU A 48 10.60 1.56 -6.77
N LEU A 49 9.76 0.57 -7.07
CA LEU A 49 10.00 -0.81 -6.60
C LEU A 49 11.32 -1.36 -7.17
N THR A 50 11.57 -1.15 -8.46
CA THR A 50 12.82 -1.53 -9.12
C THR A 50 14.02 -0.83 -8.48
N THR A 51 13.95 0.49 -8.30
CA THR A 51 15.03 1.28 -7.69
C THR A 51 15.33 0.83 -6.26
N ALA A 52 14.30 0.59 -5.44
CA ALA A 52 14.50 0.11 -4.07
C ALA A 52 15.22 -1.24 -4.04
N ARG A 53 14.82 -2.18 -4.91
CA ARG A 53 15.44 -3.51 -5.01
C ARG A 53 16.90 -3.45 -5.46
N GLU A 54 17.20 -2.66 -6.49
CA GLU A 54 18.57 -2.46 -6.97
C GLU A 54 19.50 -1.91 -5.88
N LEU A 55 18.99 -1.03 -5.02
CA LEU A 55 19.75 -0.41 -3.93
C LEU A 55 19.71 -1.24 -2.61
N GLY A 56 19.03 -2.38 -2.60
CA GLY A 56 18.86 -3.19 -1.38
C GLY A 56 18.02 -2.51 -0.28
N ILE A 57 17.14 -1.59 -0.66
CA ILE A 57 16.27 -0.81 0.24
C ILE A 57 14.97 -1.59 0.49
N LYS A 58 14.55 -1.67 1.75
CA LYS A 58 13.27 -2.29 2.12
C LYS A 58 12.10 -1.36 1.82
N ILE A 59 11.02 -1.89 1.26
CA ILE A 59 9.75 -1.17 1.08
C ILE A 59 8.93 -1.29 2.36
N ILE A 60 8.53 -0.16 2.93
CA ILE A 60 7.61 -0.10 4.06
C ILE A 60 6.23 0.33 3.54
N ALA A 61 5.33 -0.64 3.39
CA ALA A 61 4.01 -0.44 2.79
C ALA A 61 3.04 0.16 3.82
N TYR A 62 2.74 1.45 3.69
CA TYR A 62 1.66 2.07 4.47
C TYR A 62 0.31 1.94 3.77
N SER A 63 -0.76 2.11 4.54
CA SER A 63 -2.14 1.86 4.10
C SER A 63 -2.32 0.52 3.35
N PRO A 64 -1.72 -0.60 3.82
CA PRO A 64 -1.76 -1.88 3.08
C PRO A 64 -3.18 -2.47 2.98
N LEU A 65 -4.12 -1.95 3.76
CA LEU A 65 -5.55 -2.27 3.73
C LEU A 65 -6.39 -1.25 2.94
N GLY A 66 -5.76 -0.37 2.14
CA GLY A 66 -6.45 0.69 1.41
C GLY A 66 -7.23 1.62 2.34
N ARG A 67 -6.60 2.07 3.44
CA ARG A 67 -7.24 2.89 4.48
C ARG A 67 -8.53 2.26 5.05
N GLY A 68 -8.55 0.93 5.14
CA GLY A 68 -9.66 0.14 5.66
C GLY A 68 -10.63 -0.39 4.59
N LEU A 69 -10.56 0.09 3.34
CA LEU A 69 -11.43 -0.35 2.25
C LEU A 69 -11.34 -1.86 2.00
N LEU A 70 -10.12 -2.41 2.01
CA LEU A 70 -9.89 -3.82 1.68
C LEU A 70 -10.34 -4.80 2.77
N THR A 71 -10.78 -4.30 3.93
CA THR A 71 -11.37 -5.13 4.99
C THR A 71 -12.81 -5.55 4.66
N GLY A 72 -13.47 -4.82 3.75
CA GLY A 72 -14.87 -5.02 3.39
C GLY A 72 -15.89 -4.49 4.40
N GLN A 73 -15.45 -3.71 5.40
CA GLN A 73 -16.33 -3.06 6.36
C GLN A 73 -17.20 -1.96 5.75
N TYR A 74 -16.70 -1.27 4.71
CA TYR A 74 -17.40 -0.19 4.02
C TYR A 74 -18.00 -0.71 2.71
N LYS A 75 -19.23 -0.31 2.42
CA LYS A 75 -20.02 -0.61 1.21
C LYS A 75 -20.27 0.64 0.37
N SER A 76 -20.14 1.82 0.95
CA SER A 76 -20.24 3.10 0.25
C SER A 76 -19.44 4.18 0.98
N PRO A 77 -19.25 5.36 0.36
CA PRO A 77 -18.67 6.52 1.06
C PRO A 77 -19.54 7.01 2.23
N ASP A 78 -20.82 6.63 2.26
CA ASP A 78 -21.75 7.02 3.33
C ASP A 78 -21.51 6.26 4.63
N ASP A 79 -20.76 5.15 4.58
CA ASP A 79 -20.35 4.39 5.77
C ASP A 79 -19.18 5.04 6.52
N PHE A 80 -18.57 6.10 5.98
CA PHE A 80 -17.57 6.89 6.69
C PHE A 80 -18.23 7.85 7.67
N ASP A 81 -17.56 8.12 8.79
CA ASP A 81 -17.98 9.17 9.73
C ASP A 81 -18.04 10.53 9.03
N ALA A 82 -18.86 11.45 9.54
CA ALA A 82 -19.12 12.73 8.87
C ALA A 82 -17.86 13.62 8.75
N ASP A 83 -16.92 13.50 9.69
CA ASP A 83 -15.64 14.21 9.74
C ASP A 83 -14.46 13.40 9.17
N ASP A 84 -14.73 12.25 8.56
CA ASP A 84 -13.70 11.38 8.01
C ASP A 84 -13.08 11.97 6.73
N PHE A 85 -11.76 12.18 6.72
CA PHE A 85 -11.03 12.71 5.57
C PHE A 85 -11.18 11.87 4.30
N ARG A 86 -11.50 10.57 4.41
CA ARG A 86 -11.73 9.67 3.27
C ARG A 86 -12.90 10.14 2.40
N ARG A 87 -13.87 10.87 2.96
CA ARG A 87 -14.96 11.49 2.20
C ARG A 87 -14.47 12.51 1.17
N ALA A 88 -13.30 13.12 1.39
CA ALA A 88 -12.71 14.10 0.48
C ALA A 88 -11.77 13.47 -0.56
N ILE A 89 -11.46 12.17 -0.48
CA ILE A 89 -10.57 11.50 -1.42
C ILE A 89 -11.34 11.24 -2.73
N PRO A 90 -10.91 11.79 -3.87
CA PRO A 90 -11.63 11.62 -5.14
C PRO A 90 -11.79 10.16 -5.56
N ARG A 91 -10.78 9.31 -5.31
CA ARG A 91 -10.87 7.85 -5.53
C ARG A 91 -12.00 7.18 -4.75
N TYR A 92 -12.52 7.79 -3.68
CA TYR A 92 -13.56 7.19 -2.86
C TYR A 92 -14.93 7.78 -3.17
N SER A 93 -15.13 8.33 -4.38
CA SER A 93 -16.42 8.84 -4.84
C SER A 93 -17.47 7.73 -4.89
N ALA A 94 -18.75 8.12 -4.81
CA ALA A 94 -19.87 7.18 -4.93
C ALA A 94 -19.87 6.45 -6.29
N GLU A 95 -19.38 7.09 -7.35
CA GLU A 95 -19.26 6.50 -8.68
C GLU A 95 -18.17 5.42 -8.74
N ASN A 96 -17.02 5.65 -8.09
CA ASN A 96 -15.91 4.71 -8.13
C ASN A 96 -16.00 3.61 -7.03
N PHE A 97 -16.71 3.84 -5.93
CA PHE A 97 -16.80 2.89 -4.83
C PHE A 97 -17.20 1.45 -5.24
N PRO A 98 -18.17 1.25 -6.18
CA PRO A 98 -18.49 -0.08 -6.70
C PRO A 98 -17.29 -0.80 -7.33
N ASN A 99 -16.35 -0.08 -7.96
CA ASN A 99 -15.13 -0.66 -8.52
C ASN A 99 -14.17 -1.13 -7.41
N ILE A 100 -14.06 -0.38 -6.32
CA ILE A 100 -13.30 -0.78 -5.13
C ILE A 100 -13.85 -2.08 -4.55
N LEU A 101 -15.18 -2.20 -4.46
CA LEU A 101 -15.83 -3.38 -3.91
C LEU A 101 -15.55 -4.65 -4.71
N LYS A 102 -15.31 -4.56 -6.03
CA LYS A 102 -14.90 -5.73 -6.84
C LYS A 102 -13.62 -6.36 -6.31
N ILE A 103 -12.67 -5.54 -5.85
CA ILE A 103 -11.42 -6.02 -5.23
C ILE A 103 -11.73 -6.72 -3.90
N VAL A 104 -12.55 -6.09 -3.05
CA VAL A 104 -12.95 -6.64 -1.76
C VAL A 104 -13.65 -7.98 -1.91
N ASP A 105 -14.54 -8.12 -2.89
CA ASP A 105 -15.33 -9.32 -3.11
C ASP A 105 -14.48 -10.49 -3.60
N GLY A 106 -13.49 -10.24 -4.46
CA GLY A 106 -12.57 -11.30 -4.83
C GLY A 106 -11.55 -11.64 -3.74
N LEU A 107 -11.10 -10.67 -2.93
CA LEU A 107 -10.33 -10.96 -1.71
C LEU A 107 -11.13 -11.86 -0.75
N ARG A 108 -12.43 -11.60 -0.61
CA ARG A 108 -13.33 -12.45 0.19
C ARG A 108 -13.42 -13.86 -0.38
N THR A 109 -13.57 -13.99 -1.69
CA THR A 109 -13.62 -15.29 -2.38
C THR A 109 -12.34 -16.10 -2.13
N ILE A 110 -11.18 -15.48 -2.24
CA ILE A 110 -9.88 -16.13 -1.95
C ILE A 110 -9.79 -16.47 -0.45
N GLY A 111 -10.25 -15.58 0.43
CA GLY A 111 -10.24 -15.77 1.88
C GLY A 111 -10.95 -17.03 2.35
N VAL A 112 -12.00 -17.49 1.64
CA VAL A 112 -12.69 -18.76 1.94
C VAL A 112 -11.73 -19.95 1.95
N LYS A 113 -10.80 -20.01 0.99
CA LYS A 113 -9.80 -21.09 0.87
C LYS A 113 -8.85 -21.14 2.08
N TYR A 114 -8.59 -19.99 2.68
CA TYR A 114 -7.60 -19.82 3.75
C TYR A 114 -8.23 -19.63 5.13
N ASN A 115 -9.57 -19.68 5.24
CA ASN A 115 -10.31 -19.29 6.43
C ASN A 115 -9.86 -17.91 6.96
N ALA A 116 -9.73 -16.93 6.06
CA ALA A 116 -9.14 -15.63 6.33
C ALA A 116 -10.10 -14.49 5.97
N THR A 117 -9.99 -13.36 6.70
CA THR A 117 -10.73 -12.15 6.36
C THR A 117 -10.18 -11.53 5.06
N PRO A 118 -10.97 -10.71 4.33
CA PRO A 118 -10.45 -9.99 3.15
C PRO A 118 -9.21 -9.14 3.48
N GLY A 119 -9.17 -8.54 4.68
CA GLY A 119 -8.03 -7.77 5.17
C GLY A 119 -6.79 -8.63 5.37
N GLN A 120 -6.94 -9.83 5.92
CA GLN A 120 -5.83 -10.79 6.06
C GLN A 120 -5.30 -11.25 4.70
N VAL A 121 -6.17 -11.52 3.72
CA VAL A 121 -5.75 -11.85 2.36
C VAL A 121 -4.99 -10.68 1.72
N ALA A 122 -5.46 -9.44 1.89
CA ALA A 122 -4.76 -8.26 1.38
C ALA A 122 -3.35 -8.11 1.99
N LEU A 123 -3.22 -8.31 3.31
CA LEU A 123 -1.92 -8.25 4.00
C LEU A 123 -1.00 -9.41 3.57
N ALA A 124 -1.50 -10.63 3.50
CA ALA A 124 -0.76 -11.78 3.01
C ALA A 124 -0.28 -11.58 1.56
N TRP A 125 -1.10 -10.94 0.73
CA TRP A 125 -0.71 -10.56 -0.62
C TRP A 125 0.45 -9.55 -0.63
N VAL A 126 0.41 -8.52 0.24
CA VAL A 126 1.52 -7.54 0.33
C VAL A 126 2.81 -8.22 0.80
N LEU A 127 2.74 -9.14 1.78
CA LEU A 127 3.88 -9.94 2.23
C LEU A 127 4.45 -10.83 1.11
N ALA A 128 3.58 -11.39 0.25
CA ALA A 128 3.99 -12.24 -0.86
C ALA A 128 4.74 -11.50 -1.98
N GLN A 129 4.83 -10.17 -1.93
CA GLN A 129 5.55 -9.38 -2.94
C GLN A 129 7.07 -9.46 -2.80
N GLY A 130 7.57 -9.96 -1.67
CA GLY A 130 8.98 -10.25 -1.42
C GLY A 130 9.39 -10.00 0.03
N GLU A 131 10.49 -10.61 0.46
CA GLU A 131 11.09 -10.38 1.80
C GLU A 131 11.61 -8.95 2.02
N ASP A 132 11.60 -8.14 0.97
CA ASP A 132 11.89 -6.72 0.97
C ASP A 132 10.67 -5.83 1.25
N VAL A 133 9.45 -6.39 1.31
CA VAL A 133 8.21 -5.63 1.51
C VAL A 133 7.63 -5.89 2.90
N ILE A 134 7.49 -4.84 3.70
CA ILE A 134 7.03 -4.89 5.09
C ILE A 134 5.77 -4.02 5.24
N PRO A 135 4.56 -4.61 5.35
CA PRO A 135 3.35 -3.85 5.62
C PRO A 135 3.30 -3.35 7.07
N ILE A 136 2.78 -2.14 7.26
CA ILE A 136 2.61 -1.52 8.59
C ILE A 136 1.13 -1.18 8.89
N PRO A 137 0.23 -2.18 8.98
CA PRO A 137 -1.17 -1.92 9.29
C PRO A 137 -1.33 -1.42 10.73
N GLY A 138 -1.81 -0.17 10.87
CA GLY A 138 -2.09 0.43 12.17
C GLY A 138 -3.48 0.07 12.71
N THR A 139 -3.62 0.02 14.03
CA THR A 139 -4.92 -0.12 14.71
C THR A 139 -4.89 0.46 16.12
N LYS A 140 -6.06 0.84 16.65
CA LYS A 140 -6.27 1.24 18.05
C LYS A 140 -6.89 0.14 18.92
N LYS A 141 -7.24 -1.02 18.36
CA LYS A 141 -7.97 -2.10 19.05
C LYS A 141 -7.20 -3.42 18.93
N ILE A 142 -7.04 -4.13 20.06
CA ILE A 142 -6.30 -5.41 20.14
C ILE A 142 -6.86 -6.45 19.17
N LYS A 143 -8.18 -6.59 19.07
CA LYS A 143 -8.79 -7.55 18.12
C LYS A 143 -8.30 -7.40 16.66
N TYR A 144 -8.07 -6.16 16.21
CA TYR A 144 -7.57 -5.90 14.85
C TYR A 144 -6.06 -6.07 14.76
N LEU A 145 -5.33 -5.88 15.87
CA LEU A 145 -3.91 -6.23 15.93
C LEU A 145 -3.76 -7.74 15.75
N GLU A 146 -4.53 -8.54 16.48
CA GLU A 146 -4.55 -10.00 16.38
C GLU A 146 -4.97 -10.45 14.97
N GLU A 147 -6.01 -9.85 14.39
CA GLU A 147 -6.43 -10.12 13.01
C GLU A 147 -5.29 -9.83 12.01
N ASN A 148 -4.65 -8.66 12.10
CA ASN A 148 -3.54 -8.27 11.23
C ASN A 148 -2.34 -9.20 11.38
N LEU A 149 -1.98 -9.60 12.61
CA LEU A 149 -0.91 -10.55 12.88
C LEU A 149 -1.21 -11.93 12.27
N GLY A 150 -2.48 -12.35 12.30
CA GLY A 150 -2.92 -13.60 11.68
C GLY A 150 -2.62 -13.69 10.18
N ALA A 151 -2.50 -12.55 9.48
CA ALA A 151 -2.12 -12.54 8.06
C ALA A 151 -0.72 -13.12 7.80
N GLY A 152 0.20 -13.01 8.77
CA GLY A 152 1.56 -13.56 8.65
C GLY A 152 1.62 -15.09 8.66
N ALA A 153 0.55 -15.77 9.07
CA ALA A 153 0.44 -17.22 9.03
C ALA A 153 -0.15 -17.74 7.70
N ILE A 154 -0.56 -16.85 6.80
CA ILE A 154 -1.19 -17.21 5.53
C ILE A 154 -0.15 -17.19 4.41
N THR A 155 0.03 -18.34 3.77
CA THR A 155 0.82 -18.45 2.53
C THR A 155 -0.12 -18.58 1.34
N LEU A 156 -0.31 -17.49 0.61
CA LEU A 156 -1.06 -17.51 -0.65
C LEU A 156 -0.30 -18.33 -1.70
N SER A 157 -1.01 -19.11 -2.52
CA SER A 157 -0.37 -19.79 -3.64
C SER A 157 0.00 -18.78 -4.74
N PRO A 158 0.98 -19.08 -5.61
CA PRO A 158 1.34 -18.19 -6.72
C PRO A 158 0.13 -17.81 -7.58
N GLU A 159 -0.80 -18.74 -7.80
CA GLU A 159 -2.03 -18.51 -8.56
C GLU A 159 -2.95 -17.51 -7.86
N ASP A 160 -3.08 -17.59 -6.54
CA ASP A 160 -3.91 -16.66 -5.78
C ASP A 160 -3.27 -15.26 -5.71
N VAL A 161 -1.94 -15.18 -5.63
CA VAL A 161 -1.21 -13.90 -5.71
C VAL A 161 -1.47 -13.22 -7.04
N GLU A 162 -1.39 -13.96 -8.15
CA GLU A 162 -1.70 -13.46 -9.49
C GLU A 162 -3.20 -13.15 -9.66
N ALA A 163 -4.09 -13.92 -9.04
CA ALA A 163 -5.52 -13.65 -9.08
C ALA A 163 -5.87 -12.30 -8.43
N VAL A 164 -5.31 -12.01 -7.24
CA VAL A 164 -5.49 -10.70 -6.57
C VAL A 164 -4.96 -9.57 -7.46
N ARG A 165 -3.74 -9.72 -8.00
CA ARG A 165 -3.10 -8.74 -8.88
C ARG A 165 -3.92 -8.48 -10.15
N GLY A 166 -4.39 -9.54 -10.79
CA GLY A 166 -5.19 -9.47 -12.01
C GLY A 166 -6.55 -8.80 -11.77
N MET A 167 -7.18 -9.07 -10.63
CA MET A 167 -8.44 -8.43 -10.23
C MET A 167 -8.27 -6.95 -9.92
N ALA A 168 -7.22 -6.59 -9.16
CA ALA A 168 -6.86 -5.20 -8.87
C ALA A 168 -6.75 -4.35 -10.15
N LYS A 169 -6.03 -4.87 -11.15
CA LYS A 169 -5.86 -4.20 -12.46
C LYS A 169 -7.16 -4.09 -13.26
N LYS A 170 -8.06 -5.07 -13.15
CA LYS A 170 -9.34 -5.10 -13.88
C LYS A 170 -10.47 -4.32 -13.21
N ALA A 171 -10.34 -4.05 -11.91
CA ALA A 171 -11.41 -3.46 -11.12
C ALA A 171 -11.74 -2.02 -11.54
N ASP A 172 -10.80 -1.32 -12.19
CA ASP A 172 -10.89 0.09 -12.53
C ASP A 172 -11.12 0.98 -11.29
N ALA A 173 -10.51 0.60 -10.18
CA ALA A 173 -10.80 1.15 -8.86
C ALA A 173 -9.97 2.40 -8.52
N VAL A 174 -9.05 2.82 -9.38
CA VAL A 174 -8.15 3.97 -9.15
C VAL A 174 -8.61 5.25 -9.85
N GLN A 175 -9.89 5.33 -10.22
CA GLN A 175 -10.48 6.51 -10.86
C GLN A 175 -10.48 7.70 -9.90
N GLY A 176 -9.82 8.79 -10.30
CA GLY A 176 -9.61 9.99 -9.50
C GLY A 176 -8.28 10.03 -8.76
N GLU A 177 -8.02 11.16 -8.10
CA GLU A 177 -6.77 11.41 -7.37
C GLU A 177 -6.69 10.64 -6.05
N ARG A 178 -5.47 10.21 -5.72
CA ARG A 178 -5.16 9.48 -4.47
C ARG A 178 -5.32 10.34 -3.22
N TYR A 179 -5.18 11.65 -3.37
CA TYR A 179 -5.31 12.63 -2.30
C TYR A 179 -6.25 13.76 -2.74
N PRO A 180 -6.89 14.47 -1.78
CA PRO A 180 -7.57 15.72 -2.07
C PRO A 180 -6.60 16.75 -2.69
N ALA A 181 -7.14 17.73 -3.40
CA ALA A 181 -6.35 18.80 -4.00
C ALA A 181 -5.43 19.48 -2.94
N GLY A 182 -4.16 19.68 -3.30
CA GLY A 182 -3.14 20.29 -2.43
C GLY A 182 -2.56 19.36 -1.34
N MET A 183 -2.99 18.09 -1.25
CA MET A 183 -2.38 17.10 -0.34
C MET A 183 -1.49 16.09 -1.06
N GLY A 184 -1.57 16.00 -2.39
CA GLY A 184 -0.81 15.05 -3.21
C GLY A 184 0.57 15.53 -3.66
N ASP A 185 0.91 16.82 -3.47
CA ASP A 185 2.11 17.44 -4.04
C ASP A 185 3.43 16.84 -3.52
N MET A 186 3.37 16.15 -2.39
CA MET A 186 4.51 15.46 -1.78
C MET A 186 4.65 14.00 -2.22
N SER A 187 3.69 13.45 -2.96
CA SER A 187 3.76 12.07 -3.45
C SER A 187 4.73 11.96 -4.61
N PHE A 188 5.73 11.09 -4.44
CA PHE A 188 6.83 10.88 -5.37
C PHE A 188 7.62 12.17 -5.66
N ALA A 189 7.70 13.07 -4.69
CA ALA A 189 8.35 14.37 -4.84
C ALA A 189 9.85 14.23 -5.12
N ASP A 190 10.33 15.04 -6.05
CA ASP A 190 11.74 15.06 -6.43
C ASP A 190 12.54 16.12 -5.66
N THR A 191 13.86 15.99 -5.66
CA THR A 191 14.79 16.93 -5.03
C THR A 191 15.79 17.49 -6.04
N PRO A 192 16.41 18.65 -5.77
CA PRO A 192 17.50 19.15 -6.60
C PRO A 192 18.66 18.14 -6.72
N GLU A 193 19.40 18.23 -7.83
CA GLU A 193 20.61 17.45 -8.05
C GLU A 193 21.70 17.78 -7.02
N LEU A 194 22.59 16.82 -6.78
CA LEU A 194 23.77 17.05 -5.96
C LEU A 194 24.75 17.93 -6.76
N ALA A 195 25.30 18.95 -6.09
CA ALA A 195 26.33 19.83 -6.66
C ALA A 195 27.68 19.12 -6.81
#